data_AF-A0A1X4NRJ2-F1
#
_entry.id   AF-A0A1X4NRJ2-F1
#
_cell.length_a   1.000
_cell.length_b   1.000
_cell.length_c   1.000
_cell.angle_alpha   90.00
_cell.angle_beta   90.00
_cell.angle_gamma   90.00
#
_symmetry.space_group_name_H-M   'P 1'
#
loop_
_entity.id
_entity.type
_entity.pdbx_description
1 polymer ?
#
loop_
_entity_poly.entity_id
_entity_poly.type
_entity_poly.pdbx_seq_one_letter_code
_entity_poly.pdbx_strand_id
1 'polypeptide(L)'
;MAQDLSLPDPNRFNLSSFADMLPARDPIVGEDPGSFQSFHDGMMRSLAPLTPYECVIAENLIAIEWELLQHRRMRDAGLRRHIQTAIRDALRSYYEDLYNSEMDVEYDKFIEEGGERDDWDEPYEFDPAPADKHAEHLWKMCLSGDPGEQETAYGEIAKLGLDPLALLGEAHRSYGASVKYHEEKLPDLERRRREVRRDYDLLQNARPVEGTVIEG
;
A
#
# COMPACT_ATOMS: atom_id res chain seq x y z
N MET A 1 -0.02 -59.87 19.13
CA MET A 1 0.58 -59.80 17.79
C MET A 1 0.77 -58.32 17.48
N ALA A 2 2.01 -57.83 17.57
CA ALA A 2 2.32 -56.46 17.16
C ALA A 2 2.25 -56.42 15.64
N GLN A 3 1.28 -55.70 15.09
CA GLN A 3 1.27 -55.43 13.65
C GLN A 3 2.47 -54.52 13.38
N ASP A 4 3.44 -55.07 12.66
CA ASP A 4 4.56 -54.34 12.08
C ASP A 4 3.99 -53.43 11.00
N LEU A 5 3.50 -52.26 11.42
CA LEU A 5 3.04 -51.21 10.53
C LEU A 5 4.30 -50.59 9.92
N SER A 6 4.67 -51.06 8.74
CA SER A 6 5.68 -50.40 7.93
C SER A 6 5.27 -48.94 7.73
N LEU A 7 6.21 -48.04 7.98
CA LEU A 7 5.98 -46.62 7.74
C LEU A 7 5.57 -46.43 6.26
N PRO A 8 4.53 -45.65 5.96
CA PRO A 8 4.09 -45.41 4.59
C PRO A 8 5.25 -44.88 3.74
N ASP A 9 5.49 -45.48 2.57
CA ASP A 9 6.48 -45.01 1.60
C ASP A 9 6.08 -43.60 1.10
N PRO A 10 6.87 -42.55 1.41
CA PRO A 10 6.57 -41.18 1.01
C PRO A 10 6.44 -41.00 -0.50
N ASN A 11 7.14 -41.84 -1.29
CA ASN A 11 7.13 -41.78 -2.75
C ASN A 11 5.77 -42.15 -3.36
N ARG A 12 4.88 -42.81 -2.61
CA ARG A 12 3.53 -43.17 -3.07
C ARG A 12 2.63 -41.95 -3.33
N PHE A 13 2.99 -40.80 -2.78
CA PHE A 13 2.20 -39.57 -2.94
C PHE A 13 2.73 -38.66 -4.07
N ASN A 14 3.81 -39.05 -4.76
CA ASN A 14 4.46 -38.22 -5.79
C ASN A 14 4.89 -36.83 -5.28
N LEU A 15 5.12 -36.71 -3.97
CA LEU A 15 5.54 -35.48 -3.32
C LEU A 15 7.06 -35.49 -3.19
N SER A 16 7.71 -34.45 -3.72
CA SER A 16 9.12 -34.18 -3.54
C SER A 16 9.41 -33.44 -2.22
N SER A 17 8.39 -32.77 -1.67
CA SER A 17 8.45 -32.09 -0.38
C SER A 17 7.07 -32.05 0.29
N PHE A 18 7.01 -31.78 1.60
CA PHE A 18 5.73 -31.53 2.28
C PHE A 18 5.01 -30.28 1.74
N ALA A 19 5.75 -29.32 1.18
CA ALA A 19 5.19 -28.11 0.58
C ALA A 19 4.35 -28.42 -0.68
N ASP A 20 4.60 -29.55 -1.34
CA ASP A 20 3.83 -29.99 -2.51
C ASP A 20 2.37 -30.35 -2.14
N MET A 21 2.06 -30.53 -0.86
CA MET A 21 0.69 -30.71 -0.37
C MET A 21 -0.06 -29.39 -0.17
N LEU A 22 0.65 -28.26 -0.14
CA LEU A 22 0.03 -26.96 0.04
C LEU A 22 -0.39 -26.41 -1.32
N PRO A 23 -1.61 -25.84 -1.45
CA PRO A 23 -2.04 -25.23 -2.70
C PRO A 23 -1.09 -24.09 -3.08
N ALA A 24 -0.64 -24.08 -4.34
CA ALA A 24 0.11 -22.97 -4.87
C ALA A 24 -0.72 -21.68 -4.76
N ARG A 25 -0.08 -20.60 -4.34
CA ARG A 25 -0.75 -19.31 -4.21
C ARG A 25 -0.78 -18.61 -5.57
N ASP A 26 -1.97 -18.31 -6.05
CA ASP A 26 -2.15 -17.48 -7.24
C ASP A 26 -1.73 -16.02 -6.98
N PRO A 27 -1.08 -15.35 -7.95
CA PRO A 27 -0.74 -13.93 -7.83
C PRO A 27 -1.99 -13.05 -7.65
N ILE A 28 -1.90 -12.03 -6.80
CA ILE A 28 -2.97 -11.05 -6.61
C ILE A 28 -2.65 -9.78 -7.42
N VAL A 29 -3.65 -9.23 -8.12
CA VAL A 29 -3.50 -7.98 -8.86
C VAL A 29 -3.11 -6.84 -7.91
N GLY A 30 -2.09 -6.06 -8.30
CA GLY A 30 -1.54 -4.96 -7.49
C GLY A 30 -0.30 -5.35 -6.67
N GLU A 31 0.05 -6.64 -6.63
CA GLU A 31 1.37 -7.08 -6.18
C GLU A 31 2.42 -6.81 -7.25
N ASP A 32 3.64 -6.49 -6.82
CA ASP A 32 4.75 -6.39 -7.76
C ASP A 32 5.10 -7.81 -8.23
N PRO A 33 5.16 -8.08 -9.55
CA PRO A 33 5.40 -9.43 -10.06
C PRO A 33 6.65 -10.07 -9.45
N GLY A 34 6.50 -11.29 -8.92
CA GLY A 34 7.60 -12.05 -8.31
C GLY A 34 8.02 -11.62 -6.90
N SER A 35 7.48 -10.52 -6.36
CA SER A 35 7.83 -10.02 -5.02
C SER A 35 7.47 -11.01 -3.92
N PHE A 36 6.28 -11.63 -3.98
CA PHE A 36 5.88 -12.67 -3.03
C PHE A 36 6.85 -13.85 -3.03
N GLN A 37 7.23 -14.36 -4.21
CA GLN A 37 8.14 -15.51 -4.29
C GLN A 37 9.52 -15.18 -3.71
N SER A 38 10.05 -14.00 -4.01
CA SER A 38 11.35 -13.57 -3.46
C SER A 38 11.29 -13.37 -1.94
N PHE A 39 10.17 -12.83 -1.43
CA PHE A 39 9.92 -12.70 0.00
C PHE A 39 9.81 -14.07 0.69
N HIS A 40 9.01 -14.98 0.12
CA HIS A 40 8.81 -16.35 0.59
C HIS A 40 10.15 -17.10 0.65
N ASP A 41 10.92 -17.11 -0.44
CA ASP A 41 12.21 -17.77 -0.52
C ASP A 41 13.21 -17.23 0.52
N GLY A 42 13.20 -15.91 0.74
CA GLY A 42 14.05 -15.26 1.74
C GLY A 42 13.66 -15.64 3.16
N MET A 43 12.37 -15.65 3.46
CA MET A 43 11.85 -16.03 4.77
C MET A 43 12.06 -17.51 5.06
N MET A 44 11.80 -18.41 4.10
CA MET A 44 12.05 -19.84 4.28
C MET A 44 13.53 -20.13 4.57
N ARG A 45 14.45 -19.43 3.88
CA ARG A 45 15.89 -19.51 4.18
C ARG A 45 16.23 -18.99 5.58
N SER A 46 15.59 -17.91 6.02
CA SER A 46 15.85 -17.32 7.34
C SER A 46 15.27 -18.16 8.48
N LEU A 47 14.11 -18.77 8.27
CA LEU A 47 13.45 -19.61 9.27
C LEU A 47 14.13 -20.98 9.36
N ALA A 48 14.64 -21.49 8.22
CA ALA A 48 15.33 -22.76 8.12
C ALA A 48 14.59 -23.92 8.83
N PRO A 49 13.30 -24.16 8.48
CA PRO A 49 12.56 -25.29 9.05
C PRO A 49 13.23 -26.61 8.65
N LEU A 50 13.36 -27.53 9.60
CA LEU A 50 13.96 -28.86 9.42
C LEU A 50 12.91 -29.97 9.40
N THR A 51 11.79 -29.78 10.12
CA THR A 51 10.71 -30.78 10.16
C THR A 51 9.53 -30.36 9.28
N PRO A 52 8.73 -31.31 8.77
CA PRO A 52 7.52 -30.99 8.02
C PRO A 52 6.55 -30.08 8.80
N TYR A 53 6.45 -30.26 10.11
CA TYR A 53 5.60 -29.43 10.95
C TYR A 53 6.15 -28.00 11.10
N GLU A 54 7.47 -27.85 11.28
CA GLU A 54 8.10 -26.54 11.24
C GLU A 54 7.86 -25.84 9.89
N CYS A 55 7.87 -26.57 8.77
CA CYS A 55 7.54 -25.99 7.46
C CYS A 55 6.12 -25.41 7.44
N VAL A 56 5.12 -26.12 7.98
CA VAL A 56 3.73 -25.61 8.04
C VAL A 56 3.62 -24.33 8.87
N ILE A 57 4.27 -24.29 10.03
CA ILE A 57 4.25 -23.11 10.88
C ILE A 57 5.01 -21.95 10.23
N ALA A 58 6.13 -22.23 9.55
CA ALA A 58 6.88 -21.24 8.77
C ALA A 58 6.04 -20.64 7.64
N GLU A 59 5.34 -21.47 6.86
CA GLU A 59 4.44 -21.02 5.79
C GLU A 59 3.32 -20.11 6.32
N ASN A 60 2.73 -20.46 7.47
CA ASN A 60 1.72 -19.63 8.13
C ASN A 60 2.31 -18.28 8.58
N LEU A 61 3.52 -18.27 9.15
CA LEU A 61 4.20 -17.04 9.52
C LEU A 61 4.49 -16.15 8.30
N ILE A 62 4.96 -16.75 7.21
CA ILE A 62 5.23 -16.05 5.94
C ILE A 62 3.95 -15.43 5.38
N ALA A 63 2.85 -16.17 5.38
CA ALA A 63 1.56 -15.67 4.92
C ALA A 63 1.10 -14.44 5.73
N ILE A 64 1.21 -14.49 7.06
CA ILE A 64 0.83 -13.36 7.92
C ILE A 64 1.74 -12.15 7.70
N GLU A 65 3.05 -12.35 7.59
CA GLU A 65 3.99 -11.26 7.34
C GLU A 65 3.76 -10.61 5.97
N TRP A 66 3.42 -11.41 4.95
CA TRP A 66 3.05 -10.90 3.65
C TRP A 66 1.74 -10.09 3.70
N GLU A 67 0.72 -10.60 4.38
CA GLU A 67 -0.56 -9.90 4.58
C GLU A 67 -0.35 -8.56 5.33
N LEU A 68 0.55 -8.52 6.32
CA LEU A 68 0.94 -7.28 7.00
C LEU A 68 1.53 -6.24 6.03
N LEU A 69 2.45 -6.67 5.15
CA LEU A 69 3.03 -5.80 4.13
C LEU A 69 1.97 -5.28 3.15
N GLN A 70 1.06 -6.16 2.71
CA GLN A 70 -0.04 -5.77 1.84
C GLN A 70 -0.96 -4.75 2.50
N HIS A 71 -1.37 -4.96 3.75
CA HIS A 71 -2.23 -4.03 4.48
C HIS A 71 -1.58 -2.66 4.66
N ARG A 72 -0.27 -2.60 4.94
CA ARG A 72 0.47 -1.32 5.00
C ARG A 72 0.47 -0.63 3.64
N ARG A 73 0.77 -1.35 2.55
CA ARG A 73 0.75 -0.80 1.19
C ARG A 73 -0.64 -0.25 0.80
N MET A 74 -1.70 -1.02 1.08
CA MET A 74 -3.08 -0.61 0.78
C MET A 74 -3.50 0.61 1.58
N ARG A 75 -3.15 0.65 2.87
CA ARG A 75 -3.33 1.82 3.73
C ARG A 75 -2.62 3.04 3.14
N ASP A 76 -1.32 2.93 2.85
CA ASP A 76 -0.51 4.04 2.37
C ASP A 76 -0.97 4.53 0.99
N ALA A 77 -1.48 3.63 0.13
CA ALA A 77 -2.15 3.99 -1.11
C ALA A 77 -3.43 4.80 -0.86
N GLY A 78 -4.25 4.40 0.12
CA GLY A 78 -5.46 5.15 0.50
C GLY A 78 -5.15 6.54 1.07
N LEU A 79 -4.12 6.66 1.93
CA LEU A 79 -3.66 7.96 2.44
C LEU A 79 -3.19 8.88 1.32
N ARG A 80 -2.35 8.35 0.40
CA ARG A 80 -1.88 9.10 -0.76
C ARG A 80 -3.03 9.56 -1.67
N ARG A 81 -4.03 8.73 -1.89
CA ARG A 81 -5.22 9.10 -2.66
C ARG A 81 -5.97 10.28 -2.03
N HIS A 82 -6.10 10.28 -0.70
CA HIS A 82 -6.74 11.39 0.02
C HIS A 82 -5.97 12.71 -0.19
N ILE A 83 -4.63 12.67 -0.07
CA ILE A 83 -3.78 13.84 -0.31
C ILE A 83 -3.91 14.31 -1.77
N GLN A 84 -3.87 13.38 -2.72
CA GLN A 84 -4.00 13.68 -4.14
C GLN A 84 -5.34 14.39 -4.45
N THR A 85 -6.45 13.92 -3.87
CA THR A 85 -7.76 14.56 -4.03
C THR A 85 -7.74 15.99 -3.48
N ALA A 86 -7.20 16.21 -2.28
CA ALA A 86 -7.11 17.55 -1.71
C ALA A 86 -6.29 18.53 -2.57
N ILE A 87 -5.18 18.06 -3.15
CA ILE A 87 -4.36 18.86 -4.08
C ILE A 87 -5.15 19.18 -5.36
N ARG A 88 -5.84 18.19 -5.94
CA ARG A 88 -6.68 18.38 -7.14
C ARG A 88 -7.80 19.40 -6.87
N ASP A 89 -8.49 19.28 -5.74
CA ASP A 89 -9.59 20.17 -5.38
C ASP A 89 -9.11 21.62 -5.17
N ALA A 90 -7.96 21.81 -4.51
CA ALA A 90 -7.36 23.13 -4.34
C ALA A 90 -6.91 23.75 -5.67
N LEU A 91 -6.31 22.96 -6.56
CA LEU A 91 -5.98 23.42 -7.91
C LEU A 91 -7.23 23.81 -8.68
N ARG A 92 -8.29 22.99 -8.63
CA ARG A 92 -9.54 23.32 -9.29
C ARG A 92 -10.12 24.64 -8.77
N SER A 93 -10.17 24.82 -7.44
CA SER A 93 -10.61 26.08 -6.83
C SER A 93 -9.77 27.27 -7.31
N TYR A 94 -8.44 27.12 -7.36
CA TYR A 94 -7.55 28.17 -7.84
C TYR A 94 -7.84 28.58 -9.30
N TYR A 95 -8.11 27.60 -10.19
CA TYR A 95 -8.45 27.89 -11.58
C TYR A 95 -9.87 28.46 -11.73
N GLU A 96 -10.83 28.01 -10.90
CA GLU A 96 -12.17 28.59 -10.85
C GLU A 96 -12.11 30.06 -10.39
N ASP A 97 -11.28 30.39 -9.40
CA ASP A 97 -11.09 31.77 -8.93
C ASP A 97 -10.47 32.68 -10.02
N LEU A 98 -9.49 32.15 -10.79
CA LEU A 98 -8.93 32.87 -11.94
C LEU A 98 -9.98 33.12 -13.01
N TYR A 99 -10.76 32.10 -13.37
CA TYR A 99 -11.86 32.21 -14.33
C TYR A 99 -12.89 33.26 -13.89
N ASN A 100 -13.36 33.19 -12.64
CA ASN A 100 -14.33 34.14 -12.11
C ASN A 100 -13.79 35.57 -12.14
N SER A 101 -12.50 35.76 -11.81
CA SER A 101 -11.85 37.07 -11.88
C SER A 101 -11.76 37.61 -13.31
N GLU A 102 -11.55 36.73 -14.31
CA GLU A 102 -11.59 37.10 -15.73
C GLU A 102 -13.02 37.45 -16.17
N MET A 103 -14.01 36.67 -15.74
CA MET A 103 -15.42 36.92 -16.07
C MET A 103 -15.93 38.24 -15.46
N ASP A 104 -15.51 38.57 -14.23
CA ASP A 104 -15.83 39.85 -13.61
C ASP A 104 -15.29 41.03 -14.45
N VAL A 105 -14.07 40.92 -14.99
CA VAL A 105 -13.47 41.95 -15.85
C VAL A 105 -14.20 42.09 -17.17
N GLU A 106 -14.56 40.99 -17.83
CA GLU A 106 -15.31 41.04 -19.08
C GLU A 106 -16.74 41.56 -18.87
N TYR A 107 -17.37 41.20 -17.74
CA TYR A 107 -18.67 41.73 -17.34
C TYR A 107 -18.62 43.24 -17.12
N ASP A 108 -17.63 43.75 -16.37
CA ASP A 108 -17.45 45.18 -16.13
C ASP A 108 -17.30 45.95 -17.45
N LYS A 109 -16.49 45.41 -18.37
CA LYS A 109 -16.30 46.00 -19.70
C LYS A 109 -17.59 46.04 -20.52
N PHE A 110 -18.38 44.98 -20.51
CA PHE A 110 -19.67 44.94 -21.20
C PHE A 110 -20.64 45.99 -20.67
N ILE A 111 -20.69 46.19 -19.35
CA ILE A 111 -21.47 47.26 -18.72
C ILE A 111 -20.95 48.65 -19.15
N GLU A 112 -19.64 48.86 -19.20
CA GLU A 112 -19.03 50.11 -19.67
C GLU A 112 -19.36 50.43 -21.15
N GLU A 113 -19.48 49.41 -21.99
CA GLU A 113 -19.88 49.52 -23.40
C GLU A 113 -21.40 49.79 -23.57
N GLY A 114 -22.15 49.84 -22.47
CA GLY A 114 -23.59 50.14 -22.45
C GLY A 114 -24.47 48.90 -22.47
N GLY A 115 -23.91 47.72 -22.21
CA GLY A 115 -24.68 46.49 -22.01
C GLY A 115 -25.55 46.55 -20.76
N GLU A 116 -26.72 45.92 -20.81
CA GLU A 116 -27.59 45.74 -19.65
C GLU A 116 -27.33 44.38 -19.00
N ARG A 117 -27.40 44.31 -17.67
CA ARG A 117 -27.12 43.07 -16.92
C ARG A 117 -27.90 41.85 -17.41
N ASP A 118 -29.15 42.05 -17.81
CA ASP A 118 -30.03 40.96 -18.24
C ASP A 118 -29.66 40.42 -19.63
N ASP A 119 -28.83 41.15 -20.38
CA ASP A 119 -28.32 40.78 -21.70
C ASP A 119 -26.89 40.19 -21.63
N TRP A 120 -26.34 39.97 -20.43
CA TRP A 120 -25.02 39.38 -20.27
C TRP A 120 -25.02 37.87 -20.56
N ASP A 121 -24.17 37.47 -21.50
CA ASP A 121 -23.84 36.08 -21.79
C ASP A 121 -22.33 35.87 -21.60
N GLU A 122 -21.94 34.90 -20.77
CA GLU A 122 -20.53 34.58 -20.55
C GLU A 122 -19.84 34.16 -21.88
N PRO A 123 -18.66 34.72 -22.21
CA PRO A 123 -17.99 34.43 -23.48
C PRO A 123 -17.58 32.95 -23.67
N TYR A 124 -17.31 32.26 -22.57
CA TYR A 124 -16.98 30.84 -22.53
C TYR A 124 -17.25 30.29 -21.12
N GLU A 125 -17.46 28.98 -21.01
CA GLU A 125 -17.62 28.29 -19.73
C GLU A 125 -16.27 27.89 -19.12
N PHE A 126 -16.24 27.73 -17.79
CA PHE A 126 -15.08 27.20 -17.08
C PHE A 126 -14.65 25.81 -17.57
N ASP A 127 -13.39 25.67 -18.01
CA ASP A 127 -12.78 24.38 -18.36
C ASP A 127 -11.87 23.86 -17.23
N PRO A 128 -12.19 22.71 -16.61
CA PRO A 128 -11.35 22.12 -15.56
C PRO A 128 -10.11 21.39 -16.09
N ALA A 129 -10.01 21.10 -17.39
CA ALA A 129 -8.93 20.29 -17.95
C ALA A 129 -7.51 20.81 -17.67
N PRO A 130 -7.23 22.14 -17.68
CA PRO A 130 -5.94 22.69 -17.28
C PRO A 130 -5.60 22.39 -15.81
N ALA A 131 -6.58 22.52 -14.90
CA ALA A 131 -6.40 22.23 -13.48
C ALA A 131 -6.10 20.74 -13.26
N ASP A 132 -6.81 19.85 -13.94
CA ASP A 132 -6.59 18.41 -13.85
C ASP A 132 -5.20 18.00 -14.35
N LYS A 133 -4.77 18.55 -15.49
CA LYS A 133 -3.43 18.29 -16.04
C LYS A 133 -2.34 18.81 -15.12
N HIS A 134 -2.55 19.97 -14.50
CA HIS A 134 -1.64 20.54 -13.51
C HIS A 134 -1.56 19.62 -12.27
N ALA A 135 -2.70 19.15 -11.77
CA ALA A 135 -2.76 18.25 -10.62
C ALA A 135 -2.02 16.93 -10.88
N GLU A 136 -2.18 16.34 -12.07
CA GLU A 136 -1.45 15.12 -12.46
C GLU A 136 0.06 15.33 -12.52
N HIS A 137 0.50 16.46 -13.10
CA HIS A 137 1.91 16.81 -13.18
C HIS A 137 2.51 17.01 -11.78
N LEU A 138 1.85 17.82 -10.95
CA LEU A 138 2.27 18.10 -9.58
C LEU A 138 2.31 16.83 -8.72
N TRP A 139 1.32 15.95 -8.87
CA TRP A 139 1.28 14.67 -8.18
C TRP A 139 2.43 13.74 -8.57
N LYS A 140 2.79 13.71 -9.86
CA LYS A 140 3.95 12.94 -10.34
C LYS A 140 5.26 13.42 -9.69
N MET A 141 5.44 14.74 -9.56
CA MET A 141 6.62 15.31 -8.89
C MET A 141 6.65 14.95 -7.40
N CYS A 142 5.50 14.97 -6.72
CA CYS A 142 5.40 14.55 -5.31
C CYS A 142 5.82 13.10 -5.07
N LEU A 143 5.61 12.21 -6.04
CA LEU A 143 5.97 10.79 -5.96
C LEU A 143 7.36 10.48 -6.55
N SER A 144 8.09 11.50 -7.02
CA SER A 144 9.41 11.31 -7.60
C SER A 144 10.42 10.80 -6.57
N GLY A 145 11.43 10.06 -7.04
CA GLY A 145 12.59 9.70 -6.22
C GLY A 145 13.61 10.84 -6.11
N ASP A 146 13.44 11.93 -6.87
CA ASP A 146 14.32 13.11 -6.83
C ASP A 146 13.84 14.12 -5.76
N PRO A 147 14.64 14.39 -4.71
CA PRO A 147 14.31 15.39 -3.70
C PRO A 147 14.07 16.81 -4.26
N GLY A 148 14.74 17.18 -5.36
CA GLY A 148 14.58 18.50 -5.97
C GLY A 148 13.21 18.67 -6.65
N GLU A 149 12.71 17.61 -7.29
CA GLU A 149 11.34 17.59 -7.84
C GLU A 149 10.30 17.66 -6.71
N GLN A 150 10.54 16.95 -5.60
CA GLN A 150 9.65 17.00 -4.42
C GLN A 150 9.62 18.39 -3.78
N GLU A 151 10.77 19.04 -3.59
CA GLU A 151 10.85 20.38 -3.01
C GLU A 151 10.11 21.41 -3.89
N THR A 152 10.27 21.31 -5.21
CA THR A 152 9.53 22.15 -6.16
C THR A 152 8.02 21.94 -6.03
N ALA A 153 7.58 20.68 -5.98
CA ALA A 153 6.17 20.34 -5.80
C ALA A 153 5.60 20.88 -4.48
N TYR A 154 6.32 20.76 -3.38
CA TYR A 154 5.90 21.29 -2.08
C TYR A 154 5.82 22.81 -2.08
N GLY A 155 6.73 23.48 -2.79
CA GLY A 155 6.67 24.91 -3.03
C GLY A 155 5.42 25.34 -3.80
N GLU A 156 4.98 24.56 -4.80
CA GLU A 156 3.73 24.82 -5.52
C GLU A 156 2.49 24.57 -4.65
N ILE A 157 2.46 23.47 -3.89
CA ILE A 157 1.39 23.19 -2.92
C ILE A 157 1.26 24.33 -1.91
N ALA A 158 2.38 24.87 -1.43
CA ALA A 158 2.39 26.02 -0.52
C ALA A 158 1.82 27.30 -1.16
N LYS A 159 2.08 27.54 -2.45
CA LYS A 159 1.49 28.68 -3.18
C LYS A 159 -0.02 28.57 -3.34
N LEU A 160 -0.57 27.36 -3.33
CA LEU A 160 -2.01 27.11 -3.31
C LEU A 160 -2.63 27.31 -1.91
N GLY A 161 -1.85 27.75 -0.92
CA GLY A 161 -2.30 27.94 0.46
C GLY A 161 -2.42 26.64 1.27
N LEU A 162 -1.90 25.53 0.75
CA LEU A 162 -1.86 24.24 1.44
C LEU A 162 -0.51 24.03 2.14
N ASP A 163 -0.53 23.42 3.33
CA ASP A 163 0.70 22.97 3.99
C ASP A 163 0.85 21.45 3.80
N PRO A 164 1.95 20.94 3.19
CA PRO A 164 2.17 19.51 2.99
C PRO A 164 2.08 18.68 4.28
N LEU A 165 2.57 19.21 5.41
CA LEU A 165 2.50 18.52 6.69
C LEU A 165 1.06 18.47 7.22
N ALA A 166 0.31 19.57 7.10
CA ALA A 166 -1.11 19.59 7.44
C ALA A 166 -1.92 18.63 6.57
N LEU A 167 -1.64 18.52 5.27
CA LEU A 167 -2.27 17.55 4.36
C LEU A 167 -2.01 16.12 4.83
N LEU A 168 -0.76 15.79 5.18
CA LEU A 168 -0.42 14.48 5.72
C LEU A 168 -1.16 14.21 7.04
N GLY A 169 -1.16 15.19 7.95
CA GLY A 169 -1.88 15.09 9.22
C GLY A 169 -3.38 14.88 9.03
N GLU A 170 -3.98 15.58 8.06
CA GLU A 170 -5.40 15.44 7.74
C GLU A 170 -5.71 14.09 7.11
N ALA A 171 -4.86 13.61 6.21
CA ALA A 171 -4.99 12.27 5.65
C ALA A 171 -4.95 11.19 6.75
N HIS A 172 -4.15 11.37 7.81
CA HIS A 172 -4.13 10.48 8.97
C HIS A 172 -5.30 10.66 9.94
N ARG A 173 -6.07 11.75 9.87
CA ARG A 173 -7.22 11.99 10.75
C ARG A 173 -8.56 11.64 10.10
N SER A 174 -8.72 12.00 8.84
CA SER A 174 -10.00 12.01 8.12
C SER A 174 -10.07 10.95 7.03
N TYR A 175 -9.28 9.89 7.17
CA TYR A 175 -9.24 8.83 6.17
C TYR A 175 -10.57 8.07 6.05
N GLY A 176 -10.86 7.62 4.83
CA GLY A 176 -12.07 6.85 4.52
C GLY A 176 -12.06 5.45 5.14
N ALA A 177 -13.22 4.78 5.07
CA ALA A 177 -13.45 3.45 5.66
C ALA A 177 -12.43 2.38 5.22
N SER A 178 -11.90 2.47 3.99
CA SER A 178 -10.89 1.54 3.49
C SER A 178 -9.55 1.65 4.24
N VAL A 179 -9.05 2.87 4.46
CA VAL A 179 -7.81 3.07 5.25
C VAL A 179 -8.02 2.63 6.68
N LYS A 180 -9.19 2.97 7.26
CA LYS A 180 -9.58 2.54 8.61
C LYS A 180 -9.53 1.03 8.76
N TYR A 181 -10.12 0.31 7.81
CA TYR A 181 -10.13 -1.14 7.81
C TYR A 181 -8.71 -1.72 7.83
N HIS A 182 -7.81 -1.18 7.02
CA HIS A 182 -6.43 -1.65 7.00
C HIS A 182 -5.69 -1.33 8.30
N GLU A 183 -5.82 -0.11 8.85
CA GLU A 183 -5.22 0.26 10.14
C GLU A 183 -5.71 -0.64 11.29
N GLU A 184 -7.01 -0.93 11.34
CA GLU A 184 -7.59 -1.78 12.39
C GLU A 184 -7.16 -3.25 12.26
N LYS A 185 -6.88 -3.72 11.04
CA LYS A 185 -6.38 -5.09 10.80
C LYS A 185 -4.91 -5.28 11.18
N LEU A 186 -4.09 -4.23 11.14
CA LEU A 186 -2.66 -4.34 11.42
C LEU A 186 -2.37 -4.89 12.85
N PRO A 187 -2.96 -4.36 13.95
CA PRO A 187 -2.74 -4.90 15.29
C PRO A 187 -3.11 -6.38 15.44
N ASP A 188 -4.20 -6.81 14.81
CA ASP A 188 -4.65 -8.20 14.83
C ASP A 188 -3.66 -9.13 14.15
N LEU A 189 -3.17 -8.74 12.97
CA LEU A 189 -2.15 -9.49 12.23
C LEU A 189 -0.82 -9.50 12.98
N GLU A 190 -0.41 -8.38 13.58
CA GLU A 190 0.82 -8.31 14.39
C GLU A 190 0.77 -9.21 15.63
N ARG A 191 -0.40 -9.29 16.28
CA ARG A 191 -0.62 -10.20 17.40
C ARG A 191 -0.51 -11.66 16.95
N ARG A 192 -1.23 -12.04 15.90
CA ARG A 192 -1.19 -13.40 15.32
C ARG A 192 0.23 -13.78 14.91
N ARG A 193 0.96 -12.86 14.27
CA ARG A 193 2.38 -13.05 13.93
C ARG A 193 3.22 -13.37 15.16
N ARG A 194 3.09 -12.60 16.25
CA ARG A 194 3.86 -12.83 17.49
C ARG A 194 3.50 -14.14 18.16
N GLU A 195 2.26 -14.61 18.05
CA GLU A 195 1.84 -15.93 18.51
C GLU A 195 2.51 -17.04 17.70
N VAL A 196 2.32 -17.04 16.38
CA VAL A 196 2.90 -18.05 15.48
C VAL A 196 4.43 -18.06 15.55
N ARG A 197 5.07 -16.88 15.66
CA ARG A 197 6.52 -16.80 15.83
C ARG A 197 7.00 -17.45 17.12
N ARG A 198 6.29 -17.24 18.24
CA ARG A 198 6.63 -17.89 19.52
C ARG A 198 6.52 -19.40 19.41
N ASP A 199 5.44 -19.89 18.79
CA ASP A 199 5.25 -21.33 18.58
C ASP A 199 6.38 -21.92 17.71
N TYR A 200 6.76 -21.20 16.66
CA TYR A 200 7.90 -21.57 15.82
C TYR A 200 9.22 -21.63 16.60
N ASP A 201 9.52 -20.60 17.40
CA ASP A 201 10.73 -20.54 18.21
C ASP A 201 10.78 -21.66 19.26
N LEU A 202 9.63 -22.07 19.82
CA LEU A 202 9.56 -23.22 20.72
C LEU A 202 9.92 -24.53 20.00
N LEU A 203 9.47 -24.73 18.77
CA LEU A 203 9.84 -25.89 17.95
C LEU A 203 11.35 -25.91 17.66
N GLN A 204 11.89 -24.75 17.26
CA GLN A 204 13.32 -24.57 17.00
C GLN A 204 14.17 -24.91 18.24
N ASN A 205 13.77 -24.42 19.41
CA ASN A 205 14.51 -24.65 20.66
C ASN A 205 14.39 -26.09 21.16
N ALA A 206 13.33 -26.82 20.77
CA ALA A 206 13.13 -28.22 21.12
C ALA A 206 13.88 -29.19 20.19
N ARG A 207 14.65 -28.69 19.22
CA ARG A 207 15.42 -29.54 18.30
C ARG A 207 16.41 -30.42 19.08
N PRO A 208 16.54 -31.71 18.72
CA PRO A 208 17.56 -32.57 19.28
C PRO A 208 18.95 -31.98 19.00
N VAL A 209 19.78 -31.83 20.05
CA VAL A 209 21.20 -31.53 19.88
C VAL A 209 21.90 -32.82 19.49
N GLU A 210 22.53 -32.88 18.31
CA GLU A 210 23.37 -34.02 17.93
C GLU A 210 24.56 -34.10 18.90
N GLY A 211 24.50 -35.05 19.85
CA GLY A 211 25.63 -35.40 20.69
C GLY A 211 26.53 -36.38 19.96
N THR A 212 27.78 -36.00 19.68
CA THR A 212 28.79 -36.94 19.22
C THR A 212 29.20 -37.84 20.39
N VAL A 213 28.94 -39.14 20.28
CA VAL A 213 29.51 -40.14 21.20
C VAL A 213 31.00 -40.22 20.89
N ILE A 214 31.84 -39.70 21.79
CA ILE A 214 33.28 -39.93 21.71
C ILE A 214 33.51 -41.34 22.26
N GLU A 215 33.72 -42.31 21.37
CA GLU A 215 34.19 -43.65 21.77
C GLU A 215 35.61 -43.51 22.33
N GLY A 216 35.79 -43.98 23.58
CA GLY A 216 37.08 -44.03 24.28
C GLY A 216 37.74 -45.40 24.19
#